data_AF-A0A927XMX9-F1
#
_entry.id   AF-A0A927XMX9-F1
#
_cell.length_a   1.000
_cell.length_b   1.000
_cell.length_c   1.000
_cell.angle_alpha   90.00
_cell.angle_beta   90.00
_cell.angle_gamma   90.00
#
_symmetry.space_group_name_H-M   'P 1'
#
loop_
_entity.id
_entity.type
_entity.pdbx_description
1 polymer ?
#
loop_
_entity_poly.entity_id
_entity_poly.type
_entity_poly.pdbx_seq_one_letter_code
_entity_poly.pdbx_strand_id
1 'polypeptide(L)'
;MSEPSPSTAAPASSAALGRINLWAKPLCASGPSSVLSGLDNGVNMKQKRGMKAYMGMLLAVLLLVLLLPMPVFAKEGEGKLIITLEHDTDAPMKGAEITVYQIASGVPAGDGYRYTLTDGFLNSGFSLGAKDYAPWVDPLLVYVEQNALKGQITHTDGFGIASVDGLTPGVYLVAQTNRTQGHFAFTPAIVTLPYMDGETAHFTVTLDPKMERLSTEPPPYVAFGVRKVWKPAVPKDAAPITVHLLQDTKIYDIVSLTEENNWQYSWAQLPYGYRYRVVEDVPAGFAAAYQYGSDAAVITNTDLTPPPKEDELLQTGYDYTLTVILAAAGAVLMLLCILLLRRKKALYVMLFAAVLCLGAAGGTLVMQQMEGEQAREAARHVLSVMDEAKTEESVFTDDSLPMDVRSMAVKNIDGRSYIGVLSAPGIDLTVPVLQNSSMSELNTAPGRQFGSLFTDDMVIAGHNYDAHFGHLRKLKRGDALYFTDVSGVEYGYTVADVLEIAPNAVSAVKESGYPLVLYTCTPSGRGRVAVYCDRL
;
A
#
# COMPACT_ATOMS: atom_id res chain seq x y z
N MET A 1 43.02 6.55 -54.12
CA MET A 1 44.48 6.67 -54.31
C MET A 1 44.90 8.05 -53.86
N SER A 2 45.93 8.26 -53.04
CA SER A 2 46.66 7.32 -52.17
C SER A 2 47.40 8.13 -51.08
N GLU A 3 47.64 7.51 -49.93
CA GLU A 3 48.76 7.84 -49.01
C GLU A 3 50.13 7.57 -49.70
N PRO A 4 51.33 8.00 -49.20
CA PRO A 4 51.71 7.97 -47.77
C PRO A 4 52.73 9.01 -47.22
N SER A 5 53.06 8.85 -45.94
CA SER A 5 54.32 9.20 -45.22
C SER A 5 55.59 8.53 -45.85
N PRO A 6 56.88 8.64 -45.38
CA PRO A 6 57.39 9.07 -44.05
C PRO A 6 58.81 9.75 -43.96
N SER A 7 59.27 10.04 -42.72
CA SER A 7 60.71 10.10 -42.27
C SER A 7 61.61 11.26 -42.80
N THR A 8 62.79 11.64 -42.25
CA THR A 8 63.51 11.38 -40.97
C THR A 8 64.14 12.74 -40.46
N ALA A 9 65.22 12.96 -39.67
CA ALA A 9 66.38 12.22 -39.14
C ALA A 9 66.92 12.84 -37.80
N ALA A 10 68.19 12.60 -37.44
CA ALA A 10 68.98 13.26 -36.37
C ALA A 10 70.41 13.59 -36.93
N PRO A 11 71.60 13.60 -36.24
CA PRO A 11 72.02 13.29 -34.84
C PRO A 11 72.16 14.60 -33.99
N ALA A 12 72.93 14.79 -32.90
CA ALA A 12 73.99 14.06 -32.15
C ALA A 12 74.04 14.57 -30.66
N SER A 13 74.99 14.29 -29.76
CA SER A 13 76.24 13.49 -29.76
C SER A 13 76.57 12.91 -28.36
N SER A 14 77.46 11.90 -28.30
CA SER A 14 78.45 11.55 -27.24
C SER A 14 78.08 11.46 -25.74
N ALA A 15 78.66 10.57 -24.90
CA ALA A 15 78.79 9.10 -24.89
C ALA A 15 79.78 8.63 -23.78
N ALA A 16 79.41 7.70 -22.88
CA ALA A 16 80.34 6.85 -22.12
C ALA A 16 79.63 5.70 -21.32
N LEU A 17 80.19 4.48 -21.43
CA LEU A 17 80.32 3.36 -20.44
C LEU A 17 79.25 3.17 -19.33
N GLY A 18 78.72 1.96 -19.05
CA GLY A 18 78.93 0.61 -19.61
C GLY A 18 78.14 -0.47 -18.83
N ARG A 19 77.90 -1.66 -19.39
CA ARG A 19 77.14 -2.79 -18.76
C ARG A 19 77.96 -4.09 -18.67
N ILE A 20 77.94 -4.77 -17.51
CA ILE A 20 78.15 -6.22 -17.35
C ILE A 20 77.13 -6.74 -16.31
N ASN A 21 76.83 -8.05 -16.26
CA ASN A 21 75.63 -8.62 -15.64
C ASN A 21 75.89 -9.98 -14.93
N LEU A 22 75.04 -10.35 -13.96
CA LEU A 22 74.94 -11.64 -13.22
C LEU A 22 76.11 -12.08 -12.29
N TRP A 23 75.76 -12.70 -11.14
CA TRP A 23 75.91 -14.15 -10.89
C TRP A 23 75.11 -14.62 -9.65
N ALA A 24 74.68 -15.90 -9.67
CA ALA A 24 74.25 -16.79 -8.57
C ALA A 24 73.19 -16.40 -7.48
N LYS A 25 72.11 -17.19 -7.46
CA LYS A 25 71.37 -17.69 -6.26
C LYS A 25 72.09 -18.96 -5.72
N PRO A 26 71.59 -19.67 -4.67
CA PRO A 26 71.01 -19.27 -3.37
C PRO A 26 71.74 -19.98 -2.21
N LEU A 27 71.25 -19.91 -0.96
CA LEU A 27 71.35 -21.01 0.02
C LEU A 27 70.45 -20.82 1.25
N CYS A 28 69.88 -21.91 1.77
CA CYS A 28 69.31 -22.01 3.11
C CYS A 28 70.27 -22.82 4.00
N ALA A 29 70.46 -22.42 5.26
CA ALA A 29 71.23 -23.18 6.25
C ALA A 29 70.72 -22.89 7.68
N SER A 30 70.99 -23.79 8.64
CA SER A 30 70.32 -23.83 9.94
C SER A 30 71.28 -23.91 11.15
N GLY A 31 71.35 -22.82 11.94
CA GLY A 31 71.91 -22.76 13.32
C GLY A 31 73.41 -23.12 13.48
N PRO A 32 73.90 -23.37 14.72
CA PRO A 32 73.28 -23.07 16.03
C PRO A 32 74.23 -22.48 17.13
N SER A 33 73.66 -21.83 18.16
CA SER A 33 74.20 -21.68 19.55
C SER A 33 75.48 -20.79 19.77
N SER A 34 75.95 -20.38 20.98
CA SER A 34 75.59 -20.73 22.38
C SER A 34 76.05 -19.69 23.48
N VAL A 35 75.36 -19.68 24.64
CA VAL A 35 75.69 -19.29 26.06
C VAL A 35 76.16 -17.87 26.53
N LEU A 36 75.78 -17.56 27.80
CA LEU A 36 76.29 -16.61 28.84
C LEU A 36 75.87 -15.12 28.82
N SER A 37 75.73 -14.39 29.96
CA SER A 37 75.02 -14.65 31.25
C SER A 37 75.16 -13.46 32.24
N GLY A 38 74.08 -13.01 32.88
CA GLY A 38 74.11 -12.01 33.98
C GLY A 38 74.33 -10.55 33.53
N LEU A 39 74.10 -9.52 34.34
CA LEU A 39 73.61 -9.46 35.74
C LEU A 39 72.66 -8.23 35.92
N ASP A 40 71.91 -8.20 37.03
CA ASP A 40 70.74 -7.32 37.25
C ASP A 40 71.04 -6.07 38.12
N ASN A 41 69.98 -5.32 38.45
CA ASN A 41 69.79 -4.19 39.38
C ASN A 41 69.69 -2.78 38.72
N GLY A 42 68.71 -1.95 39.07
CA GLY A 42 67.54 -2.22 39.91
C GLY A 42 66.76 -0.95 40.32
N VAL A 43 65.62 -0.66 39.68
CA VAL A 43 64.72 0.43 40.09
C VAL A 43 63.30 -0.10 40.27
N ASN A 44 62.71 0.17 41.44
CA ASN A 44 61.53 -0.51 41.99
C ASN A 44 60.36 -0.71 41.00
N MET A 45 60.14 -1.97 40.59
CA MET A 45 59.12 -2.34 39.61
C MET A 45 57.68 -2.34 40.15
N LYS A 46 57.45 -2.40 41.47
CA LYS A 46 56.08 -2.52 42.03
C LYS A 46 55.25 -1.27 41.76
N GLN A 47 55.79 -0.09 42.01
CA GLN A 47 55.08 1.18 41.84
C GLN A 47 54.79 1.49 40.35
N LYS A 48 55.73 1.18 39.45
CA LYS A 48 55.54 1.30 37.99
C LYS A 48 54.52 0.29 37.44
N ARG A 49 54.38 -0.91 38.02
CA ARG A 49 53.35 -1.89 37.63
C ARG A 49 51.95 -1.41 38.00
N GLY A 50 51.75 -0.90 39.22
CA GLY A 50 50.46 -0.34 39.65
C GLY A 50 50.00 0.82 38.76
N MET A 51 50.87 1.82 38.54
CA MET A 51 50.51 2.98 37.71
C MET A 51 50.20 2.60 36.25
N LYS A 52 50.95 1.66 35.66
CA LYS A 52 50.65 1.14 34.30
C LYS A 52 49.32 0.37 34.24
N ALA A 53 48.96 -0.38 35.28
CA ALA A 53 47.67 -1.07 35.35
C ALA A 53 46.51 -0.07 35.41
N TYR A 54 46.60 0.97 36.26
CA TYR A 54 45.61 2.05 36.30
C TYR A 54 45.51 2.81 34.98
N MET A 55 46.63 3.16 34.35
CA MET A 55 46.61 3.88 33.06
C MET A 55 46.03 3.01 31.92
N GLY A 56 46.33 1.71 31.91
CA GLY A 56 45.75 0.75 30.97
C GLY A 56 44.25 0.53 31.19
N MET A 57 43.80 0.47 32.45
CA MET A 57 42.38 0.38 32.80
C MET A 57 41.62 1.66 32.45
N LEU A 58 42.21 2.84 32.69
CA LEU A 58 41.61 4.12 32.31
C LEU A 58 41.49 4.25 30.78
N LEU A 59 42.52 3.82 30.03
CA LEU A 59 42.49 3.80 28.56
C LEU A 59 41.47 2.78 28.03
N ALA A 60 41.35 1.62 28.66
CA ALA A 60 40.35 0.61 28.32
C ALA A 60 38.91 1.10 28.59
N VAL A 61 38.68 1.80 29.70
CA VAL A 61 37.38 2.43 30.00
C VAL A 61 37.08 3.57 29.02
N LEU A 62 38.07 4.39 28.65
CA LEU A 62 37.91 5.46 27.64
C LEU A 62 37.57 4.88 26.26
N LEU A 63 38.23 3.78 25.87
CA LEU A 63 37.89 3.02 24.67
C LEU A 63 36.51 2.36 24.76
N LEU A 64 36.09 1.87 25.92
CA LEU A 64 34.74 1.34 26.12
C LEU A 64 33.67 2.43 25.99
N VAL A 65 33.93 3.63 26.50
CA VAL A 65 33.04 4.79 26.35
C VAL A 65 32.96 5.27 24.89
N LEU A 66 34.06 5.16 24.13
CA LEU A 66 34.07 5.38 22.67
C LEU A 66 33.42 4.24 21.87
N LEU A 67 33.13 3.09 22.49
CA LEU A 67 32.40 1.96 21.92
C LEU A 67 30.94 1.89 22.39
N LEU A 68 30.49 2.80 23.26
CA LEU A 68 29.07 3.00 23.50
C LEU A 68 28.44 3.59 22.22
N PRO A 69 27.34 3.03 21.70
CA PRO A 69 26.65 3.61 20.57
C PRO A 69 26.02 4.94 21.01
N MET A 70 26.70 6.05 20.71
CA MET A 70 26.07 7.36 20.84
C MET A 70 24.92 7.43 19.84
N PRO A 71 23.68 7.69 20.25
CA PRO A 71 22.58 7.84 19.32
C PRO A 71 22.86 9.09 18.49
N VAL A 72 23.20 8.88 17.22
CA VAL A 72 23.26 9.95 16.23
C VAL A 72 21.82 10.31 15.90
N PHE A 73 21.22 11.14 16.77
CA PHE A 73 20.08 11.95 16.40
C PHE A 73 20.56 12.91 15.31
N ALA A 74 20.41 12.50 14.06
CA ALA A 74 20.40 13.43 12.95
C ALA A 74 19.37 14.50 13.29
N LYS A 75 19.77 15.78 13.21
CA LYS A 75 18.78 16.87 13.21
C LYS A 75 17.82 16.55 12.06
N GLU A 76 16.53 16.39 12.38
CA GLU A 76 15.52 16.04 11.39
C GLU A 76 15.66 16.96 10.17
N GLY A 77 15.79 16.34 9.00
CA GLY A 77 16.17 17.06 7.79
C GLY A 77 15.05 18.01 7.38
N GLU A 78 15.32 19.32 7.48
CA GLU A 78 14.49 20.35 6.83
C GLU A 78 14.35 19.97 5.36
N GLY A 79 13.15 19.56 4.98
CA GLY A 79 12.88 18.93 3.71
C GLY A 79 13.02 19.91 2.56
N LYS A 80 13.44 19.38 1.41
CA LYS A 80 13.67 20.15 0.19
C LYS A 80 12.91 19.54 -0.99
N LEU A 81 12.13 20.37 -1.67
CA LEU A 81 11.60 20.08 -2.99
C LEU A 81 12.35 20.92 -4.02
N ILE A 82 12.85 20.27 -5.07
CA ILE A 82 13.45 20.89 -6.25
C ILE A 82 12.50 20.63 -7.42
N ILE A 83 12.19 21.66 -8.21
CA ILE A 83 11.45 21.49 -9.47
C ILE A 83 12.32 22.00 -10.62
N THR A 84 12.66 21.12 -11.57
CA THR A 84 13.50 21.44 -12.73
C THR A 84 12.62 21.53 -13.97
N LEU A 85 12.38 22.74 -14.50
CA LEU A 85 11.65 22.92 -15.75
C LEU A 85 12.59 22.84 -16.96
N GLU A 86 13.15 21.64 -17.19
CA GLU A 86 13.92 21.32 -18.39
C GLU A 86 13.03 21.15 -19.64
N HIS A 87 13.63 21.33 -20.82
CA HIS A 87 13.00 21.15 -22.11
C HIS A 87 14.00 20.56 -23.12
N ASP A 88 13.56 19.62 -23.96
CA ASP A 88 14.41 18.77 -24.82
C ASP A 88 15.38 19.51 -25.79
N THR A 89 15.28 20.84 -25.96
CA THR A 89 15.96 21.60 -27.03
C THR A 89 16.29 23.09 -26.78
N ASP A 90 15.94 23.71 -25.64
CA ASP A 90 15.99 25.18 -25.55
C ASP A 90 16.36 25.75 -24.16
N ALA A 91 16.57 27.08 -24.09
CA ALA A 91 17.09 27.77 -22.91
C ALA A 91 16.16 27.69 -21.66
N PRO A 92 16.71 27.77 -20.42
CA PRO A 92 15.94 27.45 -19.21
C PRO A 92 14.82 28.44 -18.89
N MET A 93 13.68 27.92 -18.43
CA MET A 93 12.48 28.73 -18.19
C MET A 93 12.50 29.45 -16.84
N LYS A 94 12.92 30.71 -16.86
CA LYS A 94 12.85 31.63 -15.73
C LYS A 94 11.43 32.18 -15.48
N GLY A 95 11.03 32.25 -14.22
CA GLY A 95 9.85 32.97 -13.77
C GLY A 95 8.52 32.21 -13.86
N ALA A 96 8.54 30.89 -13.96
CA ALA A 96 7.34 30.08 -13.69
C ALA A 96 7.00 30.20 -12.20
N GLU A 97 5.76 30.58 -11.88
CA GLU A 97 5.25 30.56 -10.50
C GLU A 97 4.74 29.15 -10.20
N ILE A 98 5.29 28.54 -9.15
CA ILE A 98 4.95 27.20 -8.70
C ILE A 98 4.46 27.30 -7.27
N THR A 99 3.25 26.78 -7.01
CA THR A 99 2.66 26.73 -5.68
C THR A 99 2.66 25.30 -5.15
N VAL A 100 3.11 25.16 -3.90
CA VAL A 100 3.22 23.88 -3.18
C VAL A 100 2.25 23.89 -2.00
N TYR A 101 1.24 23.03 -2.03
CA TYR A 101 0.20 22.93 -0.99
C TYR A 101 0.44 21.71 -0.11
N GLN A 102 0.52 21.87 1.21
CA GLN A 102 0.66 20.76 2.14
C GLN A 102 -0.70 20.09 2.41
N ILE A 103 -0.97 18.99 1.71
CA ILE A 103 -2.19 18.19 1.86
C ILE A 103 -2.21 17.50 3.23
N ALA A 104 -1.05 16.99 3.66
CA ALA A 104 -0.89 16.26 4.92
C ALA A 104 0.46 16.55 5.59
N SER A 105 0.47 16.53 6.92
CA SER A 105 1.69 16.47 7.73
C SER A 105 2.06 15.01 8.02
N GLY A 106 3.35 14.68 7.99
CA GLY A 106 3.89 13.38 8.36
C GLY A 106 4.59 13.43 9.72
N VAL A 107 4.45 12.37 10.52
CA VAL A 107 5.25 12.14 11.73
C VAL A 107 5.97 10.79 11.62
N PRO A 108 7.23 10.66 12.11
CA PRO A 108 7.92 9.37 12.14
C PRO A 108 7.13 8.31 12.90
N ALA A 109 7.00 7.11 12.33
CA ALA A 109 6.25 6.01 12.90
C ALA A 109 6.85 4.66 12.47
N GLY A 110 7.56 4.01 13.40
CA GLY A 110 8.23 2.73 13.12
C GLY A 110 9.42 2.89 12.16
N ASP A 111 9.35 2.20 11.04
CA ASP A 111 10.27 2.20 9.90
C ASP A 111 9.93 3.26 8.83
N GLY A 112 8.83 3.99 8.99
CA GLY A 112 8.36 5.00 8.02
C GLY A 112 7.66 6.20 8.66
N TYR A 113 6.64 6.71 7.98
CA TYR A 113 5.89 7.91 8.38
C TYR A 113 4.39 7.66 8.41
N ARG A 114 3.72 8.21 9.43
CA ARG A 114 2.26 8.30 9.51
C ARG A 114 1.83 9.69 9.07
N TYR A 115 0.99 9.77 8.03
CA TYR A 115 0.46 11.02 7.52
C TYR A 115 -0.92 11.32 8.12
N THR A 116 -1.22 12.61 8.31
CA THR A 116 -2.52 13.14 8.75
C THR A 116 -2.84 14.37 7.89
N LEU A 117 -4.07 14.48 7.38
CA LEU A 117 -4.50 15.63 6.58
C LEU A 117 -4.33 16.93 7.37
N THR A 118 -3.93 18.02 6.70
CA THR A 118 -3.93 19.35 7.32
C THR A 118 -5.36 19.91 7.37
N ASP A 119 -5.63 20.85 8.27
CA ASP A 119 -6.99 21.38 8.52
C ASP A 119 -7.72 21.82 7.23
N GLY A 120 -7.00 22.45 6.30
CA GLY A 120 -7.55 22.90 5.03
C GLY A 120 -8.00 21.76 4.10
N PHE A 121 -7.43 20.56 4.25
CA PHE A 121 -7.69 19.39 3.40
C PHE A 121 -8.52 18.28 4.08
N LEU A 122 -8.93 18.44 5.35
CA LEU A 122 -9.77 17.44 6.05
C LEU A 122 -11.02 17.03 5.27
N ASN A 123 -11.67 17.98 4.59
CA ASN A 123 -12.91 17.77 3.81
C ASN A 123 -12.66 17.54 2.31
N SER A 124 -11.41 17.33 1.88
CA SER A 124 -11.05 17.10 0.46
C SER A 124 -11.39 15.71 -0.07
N GLY A 125 -11.76 14.77 0.81
CA GLY A 125 -11.93 13.36 0.49
C GLY A 125 -10.62 12.59 0.22
N PHE A 126 -9.45 13.25 0.26
CA PHE A 126 -8.18 12.66 -0.13
C PHE A 126 -7.78 11.43 0.71
N SER A 127 -7.67 10.28 0.06
CA SER A 127 -7.28 9.03 0.71
C SER A 127 -5.76 8.89 0.81
N LEU A 128 -5.21 9.15 2.00
CA LEU A 128 -3.81 8.89 2.36
C LEU A 128 -3.39 7.41 2.29
N GLY A 129 -4.35 6.49 2.11
CA GLY A 129 -4.11 5.06 1.88
C GLY A 129 -4.16 4.64 0.41
N ALA A 130 -4.28 5.59 -0.54
CA ALA A 130 -4.35 5.28 -1.96
C ALA A 130 -3.01 4.72 -2.49
N LYS A 131 -3.09 3.69 -3.34
CA LYS A 131 -1.91 3.07 -3.98
C LYS A 131 -1.25 3.95 -5.06
N ASP A 132 -1.99 4.94 -5.54
CA ASP A 132 -1.57 5.93 -6.53
C ASP A 132 -2.27 7.26 -6.18
N TYR A 133 -1.53 8.35 -6.26
CA TYR A 133 -2.03 9.71 -6.03
C TYR A 133 -2.36 10.47 -7.33
N ALA A 134 -1.96 9.98 -8.51
CA ALA A 134 -2.24 10.66 -9.78
C ALA A 134 -3.74 10.95 -10.03
N PRO A 135 -4.71 10.06 -9.68
CA PRO A 135 -6.14 10.36 -9.83
C PRO A 135 -6.66 11.50 -8.95
N TRP A 136 -5.93 11.88 -7.90
CA TRP A 136 -6.35 12.90 -6.92
C TRP A 136 -5.88 14.32 -7.28
N VAL A 137 -4.96 14.47 -8.24
CA VAL A 137 -4.37 15.75 -8.62
C VAL A 137 -5.45 16.77 -9.02
N ASP A 138 -6.32 16.43 -9.96
CA ASP A 138 -7.33 17.36 -10.48
C ASP A 138 -8.47 17.66 -9.47
N PRO A 139 -9.05 16.66 -8.76
CA PRO A 139 -9.96 16.92 -7.66
C PRO A 139 -9.39 17.84 -6.58
N LEU A 140 -8.10 17.69 -6.22
CA LEU A 140 -7.46 18.56 -5.24
C LEU A 140 -7.23 19.98 -5.76
N LEU A 141 -7.03 20.18 -7.07
CA LEU A 141 -6.96 21.53 -7.66
C LEU A 141 -8.32 22.24 -7.64
N VAL A 142 -9.42 21.53 -7.95
CA VAL A 142 -10.78 22.07 -7.81
C VAL A 142 -11.05 22.45 -6.34
N TYR A 143 -10.74 21.54 -5.41
CA TYR A 143 -10.93 21.77 -3.98
C TYR A 143 -10.09 22.94 -3.44
N VAL A 144 -8.83 23.08 -3.88
CA VAL A 144 -7.95 24.22 -3.57
C VAL A 144 -8.55 25.53 -4.04
N GLU A 145 -9.09 25.58 -5.26
CA GLU A 145 -9.67 26.80 -5.83
C GLU A 145 -10.99 27.19 -5.12
N GLN A 146 -11.89 26.22 -4.94
CA GLN A 146 -13.19 26.41 -4.26
C GLN A 146 -13.02 26.90 -2.81
N ASN A 147 -12.02 26.40 -2.09
CA ASN A 147 -11.75 26.77 -0.69
C ASN A 147 -10.70 27.90 -0.55
N ALA A 148 -10.25 28.49 -1.66
CA ALA A 148 -9.21 29.52 -1.72
C ALA A 148 -7.94 29.20 -0.90
N LEU A 149 -7.51 27.93 -0.92
CA LEU A 149 -6.39 27.45 -0.13
C LEU A 149 -5.08 28.07 -0.60
N LYS A 150 -4.15 28.25 0.35
CA LYS A 150 -2.85 28.88 0.11
C LYS A 150 -1.74 27.85 0.24
N GLY A 151 -0.88 27.79 -0.77
CA GLY A 151 0.38 27.04 -0.71
C GLY A 151 1.59 27.98 -0.60
N GLN A 152 2.77 27.38 -0.44
CA GLN A 152 4.04 28.08 -0.50
C GLN A 152 4.39 28.35 -1.97
N ILE A 153 4.54 29.63 -2.33
CA ILE A 153 4.88 30.06 -3.69
C ILE A 153 6.40 30.11 -3.85
N THR A 154 6.91 29.51 -4.91
CA THR A 154 8.29 29.62 -5.37
C THR A 154 8.32 29.98 -6.87
N HIS A 155 9.49 30.37 -7.37
CA HIS A 155 9.67 30.76 -8.77
C HIS A 155 10.91 30.10 -9.37
N THR A 156 10.85 29.73 -10.64
CA THR A 156 12.04 29.23 -11.34
C THR A 156 13.06 30.33 -11.63
N ASP A 157 14.34 30.00 -11.45
CA ASP A 157 15.46 30.90 -11.61
C ASP A 157 16.00 30.98 -13.06
N GLY A 158 17.20 31.54 -13.25
CA GLY A 158 17.85 31.62 -14.57
C GLY A 158 18.27 30.27 -15.17
N PHE A 159 18.20 29.18 -14.40
CA PHE A 159 18.49 27.81 -14.80
C PHE A 159 17.22 26.94 -14.88
N GLY A 160 16.03 27.54 -14.78
CA GLY A 160 14.76 26.82 -14.82
C GLY A 160 14.44 26.05 -13.53
N ILE A 161 15.21 26.27 -12.47
CA ILE A 161 15.09 25.54 -11.20
C ILE A 161 14.29 26.38 -10.22
N ALA A 162 13.26 25.79 -9.62
CA ALA A 162 12.61 26.30 -8.42
C ALA A 162 13.00 25.44 -7.21
N SER A 163 13.15 26.08 -6.05
CA SER A 163 13.49 25.42 -4.78
C SER A 163 12.46 25.77 -3.72
N VAL A 164 12.11 24.78 -2.90
CA VAL A 164 11.33 24.97 -1.67
C VAL A 164 12.04 24.23 -0.54
N ASP A 165 12.69 25.01 0.32
CA ASP A 165 13.45 24.55 1.48
C ASP A 165 12.64 24.73 2.77
N GLY A 166 12.96 23.94 3.81
CA GLY A 166 12.29 24.04 5.11
C GLY A 166 10.95 23.30 5.20
N LEU A 167 10.65 22.40 4.25
CA LEU A 167 9.43 21.61 4.27
C LEU A 167 9.46 20.58 5.41
N THR A 168 8.34 20.43 6.11
CA THR A 168 8.16 19.34 7.08
C THR A 168 7.87 18.02 6.34
N PRO A 169 8.05 16.85 6.98
CA PRO A 169 7.50 15.61 6.42
C PRO A 169 6.00 15.76 6.14
N GLY A 170 5.52 15.20 5.04
CA GLY A 170 4.16 15.43 4.56
C GLY A 170 3.89 14.93 3.14
N VAL A 171 2.66 15.17 2.68
CA VAL A 171 2.23 14.95 1.29
C VAL A 171 1.83 16.29 0.69
N TYR A 172 2.33 16.59 -0.51
CA TYR A 172 2.30 17.92 -1.11
C TYR A 172 1.77 17.89 -2.55
N LEU A 173 0.81 18.77 -2.88
CA LEU A 173 0.40 19.06 -4.26
C LEU A 173 1.30 20.14 -4.83
N VAL A 174 1.85 19.91 -6.02
CA VAL A 174 2.80 20.80 -6.71
C VAL A 174 2.22 21.19 -8.07
N ALA A 175 1.93 22.47 -8.27
CA ALA A 175 1.26 22.97 -9.48
C ALA A 175 1.83 24.31 -9.96
N GLN A 176 1.88 24.51 -11.27
CA GLN A 176 2.18 25.81 -11.86
C GLN A 176 0.95 26.72 -11.79
N THR A 177 1.03 27.81 -11.03
CA THR A 177 -0.06 28.78 -10.85
C THR A 177 0.04 29.99 -11.77
N ASN A 178 1.20 30.23 -12.39
CA ASN A 178 1.37 31.22 -13.45
C ASN A 178 2.18 30.67 -14.64
N ARG A 179 1.65 30.83 -15.85
CA ARG A 179 2.18 30.23 -17.09
C ARG A 179 3.36 31.02 -17.64
N THR A 180 4.45 30.33 -17.98
CA THR A 180 5.59 30.90 -18.71
C THR A 180 5.23 31.24 -20.16
N GLN A 181 5.99 32.13 -20.81
CA GLN A 181 5.78 32.40 -22.23
C GLN A 181 6.21 31.21 -23.10
N GLY A 182 5.48 30.99 -24.19
CA GLY A 182 5.80 29.99 -25.21
C GLY A 182 5.54 28.53 -24.86
N HIS A 183 5.02 28.22 -23.67
CA HIS A 183 4.79 26.84 -23.20
C HIS A 183 3.41 26.69 -22.54
N PHE A 184 2.87 25.47 -22.59
CA PHE A 184 1.77 25.06 -21.70
C PHE A 184 2.29 24.90 -20.26
N ALA A 185 1.42 25.05 -19.27
CA ALA A 185 1.76 24.70 -17.88
C ALA A 185 2.13 23.21 -17.76
N PHE A 186 3.02 22.86 -16.83
CA PHE A 186 3.34 21.44 -16.57
C PHE A 186 2.16 20.71 -15.92
N THR A 187 2.06 19.39 -16.13
CA THR A 187 1.04 18.54 -15.50
C THR A 187 1.28 18.46 -13.98
N PRO A 188 0.39 18.98 -13.12
CA PRO A 188 0.62 19.01 -11.68
C PRO A 188 0.78 17.61 -11.08
N ALA A 189 1.46 17.52 -9.93
CA ALA A 189 1.83 16.25 -9.32
C ALA A 189 1.68 16.28 -7.80
N ILE A 190 1.55 15.11 -7.18
CA ILE A 190 1.57 14.93 -5.72
C ILE A 190 2.88 14.23 -5.36
N VAL A 191 3.60 14.81 -4.38
CA VAL A 191 4.89 14.29 -3.90
C VAL A 191 4.84 14.03 -2.40
N THR A 192 5.52 12.97 -1.96
CA THR A 192 5.64 12.59 -0.55
C THR A 192 7.04 12.93 -0.04
N LEU A 193 7.13 13.52 1.15
CA LEU A 193 8.39 13.94 1.77
C LEU A 193 8.47 13.40 3.21
N PRO A 194 9.59 12.77 3.63
CA PRO A 194 10.61 12.21 2.74
C PRO A 194 10.01 11.14 1.81
N TYR A 195 10.62 10.98 0.63
CA TYR A 195 10.35 9.81 -0.20
C TYR A 195 11.06 8.59 0.42
N MET A 196 10.39 7.44 0.50
CA MET A 196 10.95 6.23 1.10
C MET A 196 11.46 5.26 0.01
N ASP A 197 12.78 5.02 -0.02
CA ASP A 197 13.38 3.95 -0.82
C ASP A 197 13.73 2.76 0.10
N GLY A 198 12.77 1.85 0.25
CA GLY A 198 12.77 0.87 1.34
C GLY A 198 12.78 1.56 2.71
N GLU A 199 13.78 1.24 3.53
CA GLU A 199 14.01 1.87 4.84
C GLU A 199 14.69 3.26 4.73
N THR A 200 15.08 3.72 3.53
CA THR A 200 15.85 4.96 3.34
C THR A 200 14.93 6.16 3.14
N ALA A 201 15.00 7.13 4.05
CA ALA A 201 14.23 8.38 3.97
C ALA A 201 14.96 9.49 3.19
N HIS A 202 14.47 9.83 1.99
CA HIS A 202 14.97 10.90 1.14
C HIS A 202 14.26 12.23 1.42
N PHE A 203 14.89 13.08 2.23
CA PHE A 203 14.43 14.44 2.56
C PHE A 203 14.69 15.49 1.46
N THR A 204 15.19 15.06 0.30
CA THR A 204 15.25 15.90 -0.90
C THR A 204 14.59 15.15 -2.05
N VAL A 205 13.55 15.74 -2.62
CA VAL A 205 12.82 15.22 -3.77
C VAL A 205 13.02 16.18 -4.94
N THR A 206 13.33 15.64 -6.11
CA THR A 206 13.37 16.39 -7.36
C THR A 206 12.16 16.01 -8.22
N LEU A 207 11.51 17.01 -8.81
CA LEU A 207 10.44 16.86 -9.77
C LEU A 207 10.89 17.49 -11.09
N ASP A 208 10.96 16.69 -12.16
CA ASP A 208 11.40 17.12 -13.49
C ASP A 208 10.22 17.01 -14.48
N PRO A 209 9.19 17.88 -14.39
CA PRO A 209 7.91 17.64 -15.06
C PRO A 209 7.99 18.06 -16.53
N LYS A 210 7.51 17.20 -17.44
CA LYS A 210 7.67 17.45 -18.88
C LYS A 210 6.89 18.68 -19.36
N MET A 211 7.62 19.61 -19.96
CA MET A 211 7.11 20.83 -20.58
C MET A 211 6.75 20.61 -22.06
N GLU A 212 5.82 21.41 -22.57
CA GLU A 212 5.34 21.32 -23.96
C GLU A 212 5.24 22.73 -24.56
N ARG A 213 5.75 22.91 -25.79
CA ARG A 213 5.77 24.21 -26.48
C ARG A 213 4.40 24.54 -27.06
N LEU A 214 4.06 25.82 -27.05
CA LEU A 214 2.97 26.37 -27.83
C LEU A 214 3.34 26.39 -29.32
N SER A 215 2.33 26.28 -30.20
CA SER A 215 2.51 26.48 -31.64
C SER A 215 3.03 27.88 -31.94
N THR A 216 3.96 27.99 -32.90
CA THR A 216 4.39 29.28 -33.48
C THR A 216 3.30 29.93 -34.31
N GLU A 217 2.35 29.14 -34.82
CA GLU A 217 1.12 29.58 -35.48
C GLU A 217 -0.07 29.04 -34.66
N PRO A 218 -0.44 29.70 -33.55
CA PRO A 218 -1.52 29.24 -32.69
C PRO A 218 -2.88 29.63 -33.27
N PRO A 219 -3.91 28.76 -33.22
CA PRO A 219 -5.28 29.21 -33.38
C PRO A 219 -5.65 30.13 -32.20
N PRO A 220 -6.59 31.08 -32.34
CA PRO A 220 -7.03 31.91 -31.21
C PRO A 220 -7.80 31.09 -30.16
N TYR A 221 -8.49 30.05 -30.61
CA TYR A 221 -9.33 29.18 -29.79
C TYR A 221 -9.17 27.71 -30.15
N VAL A 222 -9.51 26.84 -29.21
CA VAL A 222 -9.66 25.39 -29.39
C VAL A 222 -11.06 24.94 -28.97
N ALA A 223 -11.46 23.77 -29.44
CA ALA A 223 -12.62 23.06 -28.91
C ALA A 223 -12.15 22.03 -27.85
N PHE A 224 -13.02 21.73 -26.89
CA PHE A 224 -12.85 20.61 -25.97
C PHE A 224 -14.20 19.95 -25.71
N GLY A 225 -14.26 18.62 -25.75
CA GLY A 225 -15.45 17.83 -25.43
C GLY A 225 -15.38 17.17 -24.05
N VAL A 226 -16.53 16.91 -23.45
CA VAL A 226 -16.65 15.96 -22.33
C VAL A 226 -17.85 15.05 -22.55
N ARG A 227 -17.67 13.76 -22.29
CA ARG A 227 -18.80 12.83 -22.13
C ARG A 227 -18.64 11.96 -20.91
N LYS A 228 -19.78 11.63 -20.30
CA LYS A 228 -19.88 10.75 -19.15
C LYS A 228 -20.28 9.34 -19.59
N VAL A 229 -19.69 8.36 -18.94
CA VAL A 229 -20.00 6.93 -19.03
C VAL A 229 -20.33 6.44 -17.63
N TRP A 230 -21.28 5.54 -17.53
CA TRP A 230 -21.66 4.87 -16.29
C TRP A 230 -21.42 3.36 -16.45
N LYS A 231 -20.93 2.70 -15.40
CA LYS A 231 -20.68 1.26 -15.35
C LYS A 231 -21.33 0.65 -14.10
N PRO A 232 -22.07 -0.47 -14.22
CA PRO A 232 -22.27 -1.26 -15.45
C PRO A 232 -23.22 -0.62 -16.48
N ALA A 233 -24.14 0.23 -16.04
CA ALA A 233 -25.08 0.98 -16.88
C ALA A 233 -25.39 2.35 -16.25
N VAL A 234 -26.18 3.19 -16.92
CA VAL A 234 -26.71 4.43 -16.31
C VAL A 234 -27.68 4.06 -15.19
N PRO A 235 -27.54 4.63 -13.96
CA PRO A 235 -28.52 4.42 -12.90
C PRO A 235 -29.90 4.87 -13.34
N LYS A 236 -30.94 4.11 -12.95
CA LYS A 236 -32.33 4.37 -13.36
C LYS A 236 -32.82 5.77 -12.97
N ASP A 237 -32.37 6.24 -11.81
CA ASP A 237 -32.73 7.52 -11.22
C ASP A 237 -31.49 8.44 -11.14
N ALA A 238 -30.64 8.41 -12.19
CA ALA A 238 -29.39 9.15 -12.26
C ALA A 238 -29.59 10.68 -12.21
N ALA A 239 -29.23 11.29 -11.09
CA ALA A 239 -29.20 12.73 -10.93
C ALA A 239 -28.21 13.40 -11.92
N PRO A 240 -28.49 14.65 -12.35
CA PRO A 240 -27.53 15.49 -13.06
C PRO A 240 -26.18 15.54 -12.35
N ILE A 241 -25.08 15.38 -13.09
CA ILE A 241 -23.73 15.57 -12.52
C ILE A 241 -23.22 16.97 -12.85
N THR A 242 -22.51 17.58 -11.91
CA THR A 242 -21.74 18.81 -12.13
C THR A 242 -20.37 18.45 -12.67
N VAL A 243 -19.88 19.18 -13.69
CA VAL A 243 -18.53 19.05 -14.22
C VAL A 243 -17.85 20.42 -14.27
N HIS A 244 -16.75 20.55 -13.54
CA HIS A 244 -15.88 21.72 -13.52
C HIS A 244 -14.85 21.59 -14.64
N LEU A 245 -14.75 22.59 -15.53
CA LEU A 245 -13.66 22.71 -16.49
C LEU A 245 -12.51 23.48 -15.84
N LEU A 246 -11.36 22.84 -15.67
CA LEU A 246 -10.11 23.48 -15.28
C LEU A 246 -9.39 24.03 -16.52
N GLN A 247 -8.92 25.28 -16.42
CA GLN A 247 -7.92 25.90 -17.28
C GLN A 247 -6.60 26.02 -16.47
N ASP A 248 -5.62 25.18 -16.81
CA ASP A 248 -4.37 24.92 -16.06
C ASP A 248 -4.62 24.43 -14.60
N THR A 249 -4.96 25.36 -13.71
CA THR A 249 -5.24 25.18 -12.27
C THR A 249 -6.50 25.92 -11.79
N LYS A 250 -7.18 26.69 -12.66
CA LYS A 250 -8.33 27.54 -12.34
C LYS A 250 -9.63 26.98 -12.90
N ILE A 251 -10.73 27.05 -12.15
CA ILE A 251 -12.06 26.73 -12.67
C ILE A 251 -12.45 27.82 -13.67
N TYR A 252 -12.72 27.42 -14.91
CA TYR A 252 -13.04 28.30 -16.04
C TYR A 252 -14.55 28.34 -16.33
N ASP A 253 -15.20 27.17 -16.26
CA ASP A 253 -16.64 27.00 -16.49
C ASP A 253 -17.15 25.81 -15.66
N ILE A 254 -18.46 25.78 -15.39
CA ILE A 254 -19.13 24.70 -14.66
C ILE A 254 -20.40 24.33 -15.42
N VAL A 255 -20.45 23.10 -15.92
CA VAL A 255 -21.56 22.58 -16.73
C VAL A 255 -22.23 21.41 -16.05
N SER A 256 -23.49 21.12 -16.41
CA SER A 256 -24.17 19.91 -15.94
C SER A 256 -24.37 18.91 -17.09
N LEU A 257 -24.07 17.64 -16.83
CA LEU A 257 -24.35 16.54 -17.75
C LEU A 257 -25.61 15.79 -17.27
N THR A 258 -26.51 15.53 -18.20
CA THR A 258 -27.86 14.99 -17.96
C THR A 258 -28.24 13.98 -19.04
N GLU A 259 -29.29 13.19 -18.82
CA GLU A 259 -29.83 12.34 -19.88
C GLU A 259 -30.30 13.17 -21.09
N GLU A 260 -30.89 14.34 -20.87
CA GLU A 260 -31.36 15.25 -21.94
C GLU A 260 -30.21 15.68 -22.88
N ASN A 261 -29.02 15.99 -22.35
CA ASN A 261 -27.84 16.31 -23.15
C ASN A 261 -27.03 15.08 -23.58
N ASN A 262 -27.60 13.88 -23.45
CA ASN A 262 -26.96 12.59 -23.75
C ASN A 262 -25.65 12.38 -22.97
N TRP A 263 -25.60 12.92 -21.75
CA TRP A 263 -24.47 12.87 -20.83
C TRP A 263 -23.18 13.47 -21.42
N GLN A 264 -23.29 14.51 -22.25
CA GLN A 264 -22.15 15.13 -22.95
C GLN A 264 -22.29 16.65 -23.12
N TYR A 265 -21.14 17.33 -23.23
CA TYR A 265 -21.04 18.76 -23.51
C TYR A 265 -19.81 19.05 -24.39
N SER A 266 -19.73 20.22 -25.02
CA SER A 266 -18.55 20.65 -25.76
C SER A 266 -18.40 22.16 -25.78
N TRP A 267 -17.22 22.64 -25.37
CA TRP A 267 -16.81 24.04 -25.48
C TRP A 267 -16.16 24.27 -26.85
N ALA A 268 -16.60 25.27 -27.61
CA ALA A 268 -16.14 25.50 -28.99
C ALA A 268 -15.15 26.67 -29.15
N GLN A 269 -14.95 27.49 -28.12
CA GLN A 269 -14.15 28.73 -28.17
C GLN A 269 -13.28 28.93 -26.90
N LEU A 270 -12.61 27.87 -26.45
CA LEU A 270 -11.68 27.95 -25.32
C LEU A 270 -10.37 28.63 -25.76
N PRO A 271 -9.82 29.61 -25.01
CA PRO A 271 -8.55 30.26 -25.35
C PRO A 271 -7.40 29.27 -25.58
N TYR A 272 -6.62 29.45 -26.65
CA TYR A 272 -5.46 28.59 -26.89
C TYR A 272 -4.32 28.80 -25.87
N GLY A 273 -3.56 27.74 -25.62
CA GLY A 273 -2.31 27.78 -24.85
C GLY A 273 -2.46 27.49 -23.35
N TYR A 274 -3.61 26.95 -22.95
CA TYR A 274 -3.86 26.43 -21.61
C TYR A 274 -4.13 24.92 -21.70
N ARG A 275 -3.87 24.17 -20.63
CA ARG A 275 -4.31 22.78 -20.50
C ARG A 275 -5.73 22.73 -19.95
N TYR A 276 -6.65 22.16 -20.71
CA TYR A 276 -8.02 21.92 -20.27
C TYR A 276 -8.17 20.53 -19.69
N ARG A 277 -8.72 20.46 -18.47
CA ARG A 277 -8.96 19.21 -17.72
C ARG A 277 -10.34 19.29 -17.06
N VAL A 278 -10.96 18.16 -16.72
CA VAL A 278 -12.32 18.13 -16.16
C VAL A 278 -12.40 17.27 -14.92
N VAL A 279 -13.20 17.74 -13.96
CA VAL A 279 -13.48 17.06 -12.70
C VAL A 279 -14.99 17.09 -12.49
N GLU A 280 -15.58 15.99 -12.05
CA GLU A 280 -16.98 15.98 -11.63
C GLU A 280 -17.13 16.06 -10.10
N ASP A 281 -18.26 16.59 -9.65
CA ASP A 281 -18.73 16.36 -8.29
C ASP A 281 -19.22 14.90 -8.21
N VAL A 282 -18.33 14.00 -7.78
CA VAL A 282 -18.54 12.54 -7.87
C VAL A 282 -19.78 12.13 -7.07
N PRO A 283 -20.81 11.54 -7.71
CA PRO A 283 -22.01 11.07 -7.02
C PRO A 283 -21.69 10.05 -5.93
N ALA A 284 -22.40 10.16 -4.80
CA ALA A 284 -22.26 9.22 -3.69
C ALA A 284 -22.48 7.78 -4.16
N GLY A 285 -21.61 6.87 -3.74
CA GLY A 285 -21.64 5.46 -4.17
C GLY A 285 -20.92 5.17 -5.50
N PHE A 286 -20.19 6.12 -6.10
CA PHE A 286 -19.42 5.89 -7.33
C PHE A 286 -17.94 6.27 -7.21
N ALA A 287 -17.11 5.63 -8.04
CA ALA A 287 -15.72 6.01 -8.30
C ALA A 287 -15.60 6.61 -9.71
N ALA A 288 -15.14 7.85 -9.79
CA ALA A 288 -14.80 8.51 -11.04
C ALA A 288 -13.43 8.06 -11.56
N ALA A 289 -13.34 7.77 -12.86
CA ALA A 289 -12.10 7.57 -13.59
C ALA A 289 -12.09 8.41 -14.87
N TYR A 290 -10.98 9.09 -15.13
CA TYR A 290 -10.84 10.06 -16.22
C TYR A 290 -9.94 9.52 -17.32
N GLN A 291 -10.33 9.72 -18.59
CA GLN A 291 -9.49 9.44 -19.76
C GLN A 291 -9.44 10.69 -20.64
N TYR A 292 -8.23 11.16 -20.93
CA TYR A 292 -7.98 12.38 -21.71
C TYR A 292 -7.47 12.04 -23.11
N GLY A 293 -8.12 12.61 -24.14
CA GLY A 293 -7.58 12.76 -25.48
C GLY A 293 -7.01 14.18 -25.70
N SER A 294 -6.69 14.51 -26.94
CA SER A 294 -6.20 15.83 -27.37
C SER A 294 -7.22 16.97 -27.18
N ASP A 295 -8.49 16.64 -27.36
CA ASP A 295 -9.60 17.55 -27.62
C ASP A 295 -10.90 17.08 -26.95
N ALA A 296 -10.86 16.02 -26.15
CA ALA A 296 -11.99 15.55 -25.36
C ALA A 296 -11.58 14.74 -24.12
N ALA A 297 -12.44 14.72 -23.11
CA ALA A 297 -12.36 13.84 -21.96
C ALA A 297 -13.53 12.84 -21.89
N VAL A 298 -13.26 11.65 -21.36
CA VAL A 298 -14.26 10.66 -20.97
C VAL A 298 -14.21 10.49 -19.47
N ILE A 299 -15.29 10.89 -18.80
CA ILE A 299 -15.49 10.64 -17.37
C ILE A 299 -16.23 9.31 -17.23
N THR A 300 -15.75 8.40 -16.39
CA THR A 300 -16.38 7.08 -16.15
C THR A 300 -16.72 6.94 -14.68
N ASN A 301 -18.01 6.92 -14.32
CA ASN A 301 -18.42 6.38 -13.03
C ASN A 301 -18.42 4.86 -13.08
N THR A 302 -17.73 4.25 -12.12
CA THR A 302 -17.92 2.83 -11.78
C THR A 302 -18.64 2.78 -10.45
N ASP A 303 -19.73 2.01 -10.39
CA ASP A 303 -20.48 1.80 -9.15
C ASP A 303 -19.56 1.21 -8.06
N LEU A 304 -19.61 1.80 -6.85
CA LEU A 304 -18.92 1.34 -5.64
C LEU A 304 -19.86 0.62 -4.66
N THR A 305 -21.17 0.55 -4.94
CA THR A 305 -21.89 -0.63 -4.47
C THR A 305 -21.15 -1.84 -5.07
N PRO A 306 -20.74 -2.82 -4.24
CA PRO A 306 -19.83 -3.86 -4.71
C PRO A 306 -20.49 -4.59 -5.88
N PRO A 307 -19.88 -4.61 -7.09
CA PRO A 307 -20.45 -5.36 -8.20
C PRO A 307 -20.58 -6.80 -7.73
N PRO A 308 -21.70 -7.49 -8.03
CA PRO A 308 -21.88 -8.87 -7.62
C PRO A 308 -20.67 -9.69 -8.06
N LYS A 309 -19.98 -10.32 -7.09
CA LYS A 309 -19.05 -11.41 -7.37
C LYS A 309 -19.87 -12.64 -7.72
N GLU A 310 -20.55 -12.56 -8.85
CA GLU A 310 -21.60 -13.50 -9.27
C GLU A 310 -21.03 -14.79 -9.84
N ASP A 311 -19.76 -14.81 -10.22
CA ASP A 311 -19.09 -15.99 -10.79
C ASP A 311 -18.44 -16.90 -9.72
N GLU A 312 -17.95 -16.36 -8.60
CA GLU A 312 -17.25 -17.15 -7.56
C GLU A 312 -17.50 -16.69 -6.11
N LEU A 313 -17.71 -17.69 -5.24
CA LEU A 313 -17.74 -17.57 -3.78
C LEU A 313 -16.32 -17.31 -3.26
N LEU A 314 -16.16 -16.26 -2.44
CA LEU A 314 -14.87 -15.84 -1.88
C LEU A 314 -14.05 -17.00 -1.31
N GLN A 315 -12.74 -16.98 -1.55
CA GLN A 315 -11.81 -17.97 -1.01
C GLN A 315 -11.49 -17.67 0.47
N THR A 316 -12.44 -17.99 1.34
CA THR A 316 -12.36 -17.68 2.77
C THR A 316 -11.58 -18.73 3.57
N GLY A 317 -10.31 -18.98 3.23
CA GLY A 317 -9.47 -19.86 4.06
C GLY A 317 -8.10 -20.23 3.51
N TYR A 318 -7.24 -20.69 4.41
CA TYR A 318 -5.94 -21.27 4.06
C TYR A 318 -6.12 -22.63 3.39
N ASP A 319 -5.33 -22.88 2.34
CA ASP A 319 -5.17 -24.20 1.75
C ASP A 319 -4.03 -24.96 2.46
N TYR A 320 -4.40 -25.93 3.28
CA TYR A 320 -3.45 -26.81 3.97
C TYR A 320 -2.71 -27.77 3.03
N THR A 321 -3.03 -27.82 1.72
CA THR A 321 -2.38 -28.69 0.73
C THR A 321 -0.85 -28.54 0.75
N LEU A 322 -0.31 -27.31 0.83
CA LEU A 322 1.14 -27.10 0.86
C LEU A 322 1.78 -27.69 2.14
N THR A 323 1.18 -27.41 3.30
CA THR A 323 1.62 -27.94 4.61
C THR A 323 1.60 -29.47 4.63
N VAL A 324 0.56 -30.09 4.08
CA VAL A 324 0.42 -31.55 3.97
C VAL A 324 1.45 -32.14 3.00
N ILE A 325 1.70 -31.50 1.85
CA ILE A 325 2.73 -31.94 0.88
C ILE A 325 4.12 -31.88 1.52
N LEU A 326 4.46 -30.80 2.22
CA LEU A 326 5.74 -30.64 2.90
C LEU A 326 5.93 -31.67 4.02
N ALA A 327 4.89 -31.90 4.84
CA ALA A 327 4.92 -32.93 5.88
C ALA A 327 5.09 -34.35 5.31
N ALA A 328 4.35 -34.68 4.24
CA ALA A 328 4.44 -35.97 3.57
C ALA A 328 5.81 -36.18 2.90
N ALA A 329 6.35 -35.16 2.22
CA ALA A 329 7.68 -35.21 1.62
C ALA A 329 8.78 -35.42 2.69
N GLY A 330 8.69 -34.70 3.81
CA GLY A 330 9.59 -34.88 4.96
C GLY A 330 9.51 -36.29 5.55
N ALA A 331 8.31 -36.84 5.73
CA ALA A 331 8.10 -38.20 6.23
C ALA A 331 8.66 -39.27 5.26
N VAL A 332 8.43 -39.12 3.94
CA VAL A 332 8.97 -40.03 2.92
C VAL A 332 10.50 -39.96 2.87
N LEU A 333 11.10 -38.78 2.98
CA LEU A 333 12.56 -38.62 3.05
C LEU A 333 13.16 -39.25 4.31
N MET A 334 12.49 -39.15 5.47
CA MET A 334 12.89 -39.89 6.69
C MET A 334 12.84 -41.41 6.49
N LEU A 335 11.76 -41.91 5.87
CA LEU A 335 11.58 -43.35 5.62
C LEU A 335 12.63 -43.89 4.63
N LEU A 336 12.92 -43.15 3.56
CA LEU A 336 14.02 -43.44 2.63
C LEU A 336 15.40 -43.37 3.31
N CYS A 337 15.61 -42.43 4.24
CA CYS A 337 16.84 -42.33 5.03
C CYS A 337 17.07 -43.61 5.86
N ILE A 338 16.02 -44.11 6.52
CA ILE A 338 16.04 -45.38 7.29
C ILE A 338 16.30 -46.60 6.37
N LEU A 339 15.77 -46.62 5.15
CA LEU A 339 15.97 -47.73 4.21
C LEU A 339 17.35 -47.72 3.51
N LEU A 340 17.96 -46.54 3.32
CA LEU A 340 19.16 -46.34 2.51
C LEU A 340 20.47 -46.17 3.34
N LEU A 341 20.48 -46.66 4.59
CA LEU A 341 21.61 -46.65 5.54
C LEU A 341 22.98 -47.13 4.98
N ARG A 342 23.00 -47.80 3.82
CA ARG A 342 24.22 -48.29 3.15
C ARG A 342 25.04 -47.20 2.43
N ARG A 343 24.54 -45.96 2.24
CA ARG A 343 25.25 -44.88 1.51
C ARG A 343 25.41 -43.59 2.33
N LYS A 344 26.43 -43.54 3.19
CA LYS A 344 26.71 -42.45 4.16
C LYS A 344 26.57 -41.01 3.60
N LYS A 345 27.06 -40.70 2.40
CA LYS A 345 26.97 -39.34 1.83
C LYS A 345 25.55 -38.93 1.42
N ALA A 346 24.75 -39.85 0.88
CA ALA A 346 23.35 -39.58 0.51
C ALA A 346 22.47 -39.41 1.76
N LEU A 347 22.78 -40.15 2.83
CA LEU A 347 22.06 -40.13 4.10
C LEU A 347 21.93 -38.71 4.68
N TYR A 348 23.04 -37.96 4.77
CA TYR A 348 23.04 -36.60 5.30
C TYR A 348 22.22 -35.62 4.45
N VAL A 349 22.24 -35.76 3.11
CA VAL A 349 21.47 -34.89 2.20
C VAL A 349 19.97 -35.14 2.35
N MET A 350 19.55 -36.41 2.42
CA MET A 350 18.13 -36.76 2.63
C MET A 350 17.64 -36.34 4.02
N LEU A 351 18.46 -36.50 5.06
CA LEU A 351 18.14 -36.05 6.42
C LEU A 351 17.97 -34.52 6.50
N PHE A 352 18.89 -33.76 5.87
CA PHE A 352 18.81 -32.30 5.82
C PHE A 352 17.55 -31.83 5.06
N ALA A 353 17.27 -32.43 3.90
CA ALA A 353 16.05 -32.14 3.15
C ALA A 353 14.76 -32.49 3.93
N ALA A 354 14.75 -33.61 4.67
CA ALA A 354 13.62 -33.98 5.51
C ALA A 354 13.36 -32.97 6.63
N VAL A 355 14.41 -32.53 7.33
CA VAL A 355 14.33 -31.51 8.38
C VAL A 355 13.84 -30.17 7.83
N LEU A 356 14.29 -29.76 6.63
CA LEU A 356 13.79 -28.55 5.97
C LEU A 356 12.30 -28.67 5.62
N CYS A 357 11.84 -29.79 5.06
CA CYS A 357 10.43 -29.98 4.71
C CYS A 357 9.52 -29.98 5.95
N LEU A 358 9.92 -30.68 7.01
CA LEU A 358 9.17 -30.71 8.28
C LEU A 358 9.19 -29.35 8.99
N GLY A 359 10.32 -28.64 8.97
CA GLY A 359 10.45 -27.30 9.52
C GLY A 359 9.59 -26.27 8.78
N ALA A 360 9.55 -26.33 7.45
CA ALA A 360 8.67 -25.49 6.63
C ALA A 360 7.18 -25.78 6.89
N ALA A 361 6.79 -27.05 6.98
CA ALA A 361 5.42 -27.43 7.34
C ALA A 361 5.03 -26.88 8.73
N GLY A 362 5.90 -27.06 9.73
CA GLY A 362 5.70 -26.50 11.08
C GLY A 362 5.60 -24.98 11.08
N GLY A 363 6.44 -24.28 10.31
CA GLY A 363 6.37 -22.82 10.14
C GLY A 363 5.04 -22.35 9.55
N THR A 364 4.51 -23.02 8.51
CA THR A 364 3.19 -22.69 7.96
C THR A 364 2.06 -22.89 8.96
N LEU A 365 2.14 -23.94 9.79
CA LEU A 365 1.13 -24.21 10.83
C LEU A 365 1.15 -23.14 11.94
N VAL A 366 2.34 -22.67 12.35
CA VAL A 366 2.48 -21.60 13.36
C VAL A 366 1.93 -20.28 12.85
N MET A 367 2.19 -19.90 11.60
CA MET A 367 1.59 -18.68 11.01
C MET A 367 0.05 -18.75 11.04
N GLN A 368 -0.52 -19.86 10.55
CA GLN A 368 -1.98 -20.08 10.55
C GLN A 368 -2.60 -20.00 11.95
N GLN A 369 -1.89 -20.45 13.00
CA GLN A 369 -2.33 -20.31 14.39
C GLN A 369 -2.25 -18.85 14.89
N MET A 370 -1.20 -18.11 14.53
CA MET A 370 -1.07 -16.69 14.87
C MET A 370 -2.14 -15.84 14.18
N GLU A 371 -2.39 -16.08 12.90
CA GLU A 371 -3.42 -15.39 12.11
C GLU A 371 -4.83 -15.67 12.66
N GLY A 372 -5.09 -16.92 13.10
CA GLY A 372 -6.35 -17.30 13.76
C GLY A 372 -6.57 -16.67 15.14
N GLU A 373 -5.53 -16.50 15.96
CA GLU A 373 -5.64 -15.79 17.24
C GLU A 373 -5.76 -14.27 17.06
N GLN A 374 -5.04 -13.66 16.10
CA GLN A 374 -5.21 -12.25 15.74
C GLN A 374 -6.65 -11.93 15.33
N ALA A 375 -7.26 -12.78 14.49
CA ALA A 375 -8.66 -12.69 14.12
C ALA A 375 -9.61 -12.79 15.33
N ARG A 376 -9.24 -13.59 16.34
CA ARG A 376 -10.01 -13.76 17.58
C ARG A 376 -9.90 -12.56 18.53
N GLU A 377 -8.71 -11.98 18.66
CA GLU A 377 -8.49 -10.76 19.44
C GLU A 377 -9.20 -9.56 18.81
N ALA A 378 -9.13 -9.42 17.48
CA ALA A 378 -9.88 -8.39 16.75
C ALA A 378 -11.39 -8.55 16.90
N ALA A 379 -11.93 -9.77 16.73
CA ALA A 379 -13.35 -10.04 16.95
C ALA A 379 -13.80 -9.70 18.38
N ARG A 380 -12.99 -10.02 19.39
CA ARG A 380 -13.26 -9.70 20.80
C ARG A 380 -13.25 -8.19 21.08
N HIS A 381 -12.26 -7.45 20.58
CA HIS A 381 -12.18 -5.99 20.72
C HIS A 381 -13.44 -5.31 20.17
N VAL A 382 -13.83 -5.70 18.95
CA VAL A 382 -15.04 -5.19 18.31
C VAL A 382 -16.29 -5.58 19.11
N LEU A 383 -16.40 -6.81 19.60
CA LEU A 383 -17.55 -7.23 20.41
C LEU A 383 -17.69 -6.44 21.72
N SER A 384 -16.60 -6.15 22.45
CA SER A 384 -16.67 -5.28 23.63
C SER A 384 -17.12 -3.86 23.27
N VAL A 385 -16.57 -3.27 22.20
CA VAL A 385 -16.97 -1.93 21.73
C VAL A 385 -18.42 -1.92 21.21
N MET A 386 -18.93 -3.03 20.69
CA MET A 386 -20.34 -3.17 20.28
C MET A 386 -21.28 -3.30 21.48
N ASP A 387 -20.87 -3.96 22.56
CA ASP A 387 -21.71 -4.15 23.75
C ASP A 387 -21.75 -2.89 24.65
N GLU A 388 -20.59 -2.24 24.88
CA GLU A 388 -20.49 -0.99 25.67
C GLU A 388 -21.43 0.10 25.13
N ALA A 389 -21.52 0.24 23.80
CA ALA A 389 -22.34 1.25 23.16
C ALA A 389 -23.84 0.96 23.15
N LYS A 390 -24.32 -0.20 23.63
CA LYS A 390 -25.77 -0.40 23.87
C LYS A 390 -26.29 0.50 25.00
N THR A 391 -25.40 1.18 25.72
CA THR A 391 -25.71 2.04 26.86
C THR A 391 -26.04 3.49 26.46
N GLU A 392 -25.63 3.96 25.27
CA GLU A 392 -25.84 5.35 24.82
C GLU A 392 -26.25 5.40 23.33
N GLU A 393 -27.22 6.26 23.03
CA GLU A 393 -27.84 6.53 21.71
C GLU A 393 -28.66 5.39 21.05
N SER A 394 -29.99 5.52 21.11
CA SER A 394 -30.92 4.76 20.27
C SER A 394 -30.89 5.28 18.82
N VAL A 395 -30.31 4.49 17.90
CA VAL A 395 -30.27 4.83 16.45
C VAL A 395 -31.70 4.88 15.89
N PHE A 396 -32.07 6.03 15.32
CA PHE A 396 -33.42 6.29 14.80
C PHE A 396 -33.67 5.58 13.46
N THR A 397 -34.38 4.45 13.49
CA THR A 397 -34.88 3.78 12.29
C THR A 397 -36.15 4.46 11.76
N ASP A 398 -36.09 5.01 10.55
CA ASP A 398 -37.30 5.52 9.88
C ASP A 398 -38.17 4.35 9.39
N ASP A 399 -39.16 3.99 10.21
CA ASP A 399 -40.09 2.90 9.91
C ASP A 399 -41.04 3.18 8.73
N SER A 400 -41.06 4.40 8.17
CA SER A 400 -41.93 4.75 7.05
C SER A 400 -41.46 4.21 5.69
N LEU A 401 -40.19 3.79 5.58
CA LEU A 401 -39.64 3.24 4.34
C LEU A 401 -40.06 1.77 4.13
N PRO A 402 -40.46 1.39 2.89
CA PRO A 402 -40.80 0.01 2.57
C PRO A 402 -39.55 -0.88 2.63
N MET A 403 -39.79 -2.17 2.89
CA MET A 403 -38.78 -3.12 3.37
C MET A 403 -37.62 -3.35 2.36
N ASP A 404 -37.91 -3.22 1.07
CA ASP A 404 -36.97 -3.29 -0.06
C ASP A 404 -36.05 -2.07 -0.22
N VAL A 405 -36.34 -0.95 0.48
CA VAL A 405 -35.58 0.30 0.43
C VAL A 405 -34.75 0.54 1.71
N ARG A 406 -34.96 -0.25 2.77
CA ARG A 406 -34.24 -0.10 4.04
C ARG A 406 -32.77 -0.53 3.92
N SER A 407 -31.85 0.40 4.12
CA SER A 407 -30.43 0.08 4.31
C SER A 407 -30.20 -0.51 5.71
N MET A 408 -29.45 -1.60 5.83
CA MET A 408 -29.00 -2.11 7.13
C MET A 408 -28.17 -1.04 7.86
N ALA A 409 -28.46 -0.81 9.14
CA ALA A 409 -27.72 0.15 9.95
C ALA A 409 -26.27 -0.30 10.14
N VAL A 410 -25.36 0.67 10.28
CA VAL A 410 -23.91 0.45 10.29
C VAL A 410 -23.26 1.17 11.48
N LYS A 411 -22.35 0.47 12.17
CA LYS A 411 -21.46 1.05 13.18
C LYS A 411 -20.01 0.97 12.71
N ASN A 412 -19.30 2.10 12.74
CA ASN A 412 -17.89 2.15 12.37
C ASN A 412 -16.99 1.96 13.60
N ILE A 413 -16.08 0.98 13.54
CA ILE A 413 -15.10 0.64 14.59
C ILE A 413 -13.76 0.37 13.89
N ASP A 414 -12.65 0.95 14.38
CA ASP A 414 -11.29 0.77 13.84
C ASP A 414 -11.18 0.93 12.31
N GLY A 415 -11.90 1.92 11.77
CA GLY A 415 -11.96 2.21 10.32
C GLY A 415 -12.74 1.21 9.47
N ARG A 416 -13.48 0.28 10.08
CA ARG A 416 -14.32 -0.72 9.40
C ARG A 416 -15.79 -0.59 9.78
N SER A 417 -16.66 -0.97 8.85
CA SER A 417 -18.12 -0.86 8.98
C SER A 417 -18.76 -2.20 9.34
N TYR A 418 -19.40 -2.26 10.51
CA TYR A 418 -20.08 -3.45 11.05
C TYR A 418 -21.60 -3.28 11.00
N ILE A 419 -22.32 -4.38 10.73
CA ILE A 419 -23.80 -4.42 10.60
C ILE A 419 -24.51 -5.18 11.72
N GLY A 420 -23.77 -5.90 12.56
CA GLY A 420 -24.33 -6.66 13.66
C GLY A 420 -23.39 -7.70 14.25
N VAL A 421 -23.93 -8.58 15.07
CA VAL A 421 -23.27 -9.72 15.71
C VAL A 421 -24.03 -10.99 15.35
N LEU A 422 -23.32 -12.02 14.91
CA LEU A 422 -23.86 -13.35 14.63
C LEU A 422 -23.45 -14.30 15.76
N SER A 423 -24.42 -14.97 16.36
CA SER A 423 -24.23 -16.01 17.38
C SER A 423 -24.79 -17.35 16.91
N ALA A 424 -24.04 -18.43 17.13
CA ALA A 424 -24.47 -19.80 16.92
C ALA A 424 -24.06 -20.65 18.15
N PRO A 425 -24.88 -20.65 19.22
CA PRO A 425 -24.51 -21.25 20.51
C PRO A 425 -24.16 -22.75 20.43
N GLY A 426 -24.73 -23.49 19.47
CA GLY A 426 -24.45 -24.91 19.25
C GLY A 426 -22.99 -25.24 18.86
N ILE A 427 -22.19 -24.23 18.49
CA ILE A 427 -20.77 -24.37 18.12
C ILE A 427 -19.83 -23.42 18.88
N ASP A 428 -20.30 -22.77 19.95
CA ASP A 428 -19.57 -21.75 20.73
C ASP A 428 -19.05 -20.57 19.87
N LEU A 429 -19.84 -20.18 18.86
CA LEU A 429 -19.51 -19.07 17.96
C LEU A 429 -20.30 -17.81 18.35
N THR A 430 -19.60 -16.70 18.53
CA THR A 430 -20.18 -15.35 18.52
C THR A 430 -19.15 -14.40 17.92
N VAL A 431 -19.53 -13.73 16.83
CA VAL A 431 -18.63 -12.92 15.99
C VAL A 431 -19.32 -11.66 15.48
N PRO A 432 -18.60 -10.52 15.39
CA PRO A 432 -19.13 -9.34 14.71
C PRO A 432 -19.18 -9.59 13.21
N VAL A 433 -20.08 -8.90 12.50
CA VAL A 433 -20.26 -9.05 11.04
C VAL A 433 -20.04 -7.73 10.34
N LEU A 434 -19.15 -7.72 9.35
CA LEU A 434 -18.83 -6.58 8.50
C LEU A 434 -19.91 -6.34 7.43
N GLN A 435 -20.13 -5.08 7.08
CA GLN A 435 -21.08 -4.63 6.06
C GLN A 435 -20.78 -5.23 4.67
N ASN A 436 -19.50 -5.43 4.40
CA ASN A 436 -18.93 -5.90 3.14
C ASN A 436 -17.92 -7.03 3.40
N SER A 437 -17.50 -7.73 2.33
CA SER A 437 -16.63 -8.89 2.41
C SER A 437 -15.49 -8.84 1.38
N SER A 438 -14.48 -7.99 1.60
CA SER A 438 -13.19 -8.06 0.89
C SER A 438 -12.23 -9.06 1.56
N MET A 439 -11.21 -9.52 0.82
CA MET A 439 -10.21 -10.48 1.35
C MET A 439 -9.40 -9.89 2.53
N SER A 440 -9.19 -8.58 2.54
CA SER A 440 -8.52 -7.86 3.64
C SER A 440 -9.42 -7.68 4.87
N GLU A 441 -10.73 -7.55 4.66
CA GLU A 441 -11.73 -7.43 5.73
C GLU A 441 -11.96 -8.75 6.45
N LEU A 442 -12.09 -9.85 5.68
CA LEU A 442 -12.42 -11.16 6.24
C LEU A 442 -11.39 -11.65 7.26
N ASN A 443 -10.11 -11.32 7.10
CA ASN A 443 -9.06 -11.59 8.10
C ASN A 443 -9.36 -11.01 9.50
N THR A 444 -10.24 -10.01 9.58
CA THR A 444 -10.65 -9.38 10.84
C THR A 444 -11.91 -10.04 11.40
N ALA A 445 -12.94 -10.20 10.57
CA ALA A 445 -14.25 -10.75 10.95
C ALA A 445 -15.01 -11.26 9.72
N PRO A 446 -15.99 -12.17 9.86
CA PRO A 446 -16.95 -12.48 8.80
C PRO A 446 -17.65 -11.23 8.27
N GLY A 447 -18.04 -11.25 7.00
CA GLY A 447 -18.65 -10.11 6.31
C GLY A 447 -19.79 -10.54 5.39
N ARG A 448 -20.81 -9.70 5.29
CA ARG A 448 -21.92 -9.88 4.35
C ARG A 448 -21.43 -9.72 2.91
N GLN A 449 -21.71 -10.71 2.06
CA GLN A 449 -21.38 -10.71 0.64
C GLN A 449 -22.59 -10.33 -0.23
N PHE A 450 -23.77 -10.86 0.10
CA PHE A 450 -25.01 -10.64 -0.67
C PHE A 450 -26.19 -10.39 0.27
N GLY A 451 -27.27 -9.84 -0.30
CA GLY A 451 -28.57 -9.73 0.36
C GLY A 451 -28.64 -8.82 1.57
N SER A 452 -29.72 -8.93 2.33
CA SER A 452 -29.94 -8.18 3.58
C SER A 452 -30.95 -8.87 4.52
N LEU A 453 -30.99 -8.42 5.79
CA LEU A 453 -32.02 -8.82 6.76
C LEU A 453 -33.46 -8.51 6.30
N PHE A 454 -33.65 -7.54 5.40
CA PHE A 454 -34.96 -7.04 4.98
C PHE A 454 -35.45 -7.68 3.67
N THR A 455 -34.56 -8.35 2.94
CA THR A 455 -34.84 -9.01 1.65
C THR A 455 -34.86 -10.53 1.74
N ASP A 456 -34.65 -11.10 2.94
CA ASP A 456 -34.65 -12.55 3.23
C ASP A 456 -33.73 -13.38 2.30
N ASP A 457 -32.55 -12.82 2.00
CA ASP A 457 -31.53 -13.40 1.12
C ASP A 457 -30.08 -13.18 1.63
N MET A 458 -29.91 -12.93 2.94
CA MET A 458 -28.61 -12.48 3.48
C MET A 458 -27.55 -13.58 3.44
N VAL A 459 -26.43 -13.32 2.75
CA VAL A 459 -25.29 -14.26 2.69
C VAL A 459 -24.08 -13.67 3.41
N ILE A 460 -23.58 -14.38 4.43
CA ILE A 460 -22.38 -14.01 5.18
C ILE A 460 -21.24 -14.98 4.86
N ALA A 461 -20.10 -14.43 4.43
CA ALA A 461 -18.87 -15.14 4.18
C ALA A 461 -17.91 -14.98 5.37
N GLY A 462 -17.21 -16.03 5.79
CA GLY A 462 -16.23 -15.95 6.88
C GLY A 462 -15.08 -16.93 6.70
N HIS A 463 -13.90 -16.60 7.25
CA HIS A 463 -12.74 -17.49 7.12
C HIS A 463 -12.94 -18.82 7.86
N ASN A 464 -12.27 -19.86 7.39
CA ASN A 464 -12.30 -21.20 8.00
C ASN A 464 -11.45 -21.32 9.27
N TYR A 465 -11.11 -20.19 9.90
CA TYR A 465 -10.41 -20.12 11.18
C TYR A 465 -11.33 -20.63 12.30
N ASP A 466 -10.77 -21.25 13.34
CA ASP A 466 -11.56 -21.71 14.50
C ASP A 466 -12.21 -20.55 15.29
N ALA A 467 -11.66 -19.34 15.16
CA ALA A 467 -12.25 -18.09 15.69
C ALA A 467 -13.39 -17.52 14.84
N HIS A 468 -13.57 -18.01 13.60
CA HIS A 468 -14.60 -17.59 12.65
C HIS A 468 -15.45 -18.81 12.26
N PHE A 469 -15.57 -19.13 10.98
CA PHE A 469 -16.50 -20.14 10.46
C PHE A 469 -15.89 -21.54 10.33
N GLY A 470 -14.65 -21.75 10.79
CA GLY A 470 -13.97 -23.05 10.79
C GLY A 470 -14.70 -24.19 11.50
N HIS A 471 -15.77 -23.88 12.23
CA HIS A 471 -16.64 -24.83 12.94
C HIS A 471 -18.04 -25.02 12.34
N LEU A 472 -18.45 -24.31 11.27
CA LEU A 472 -19.81 -24.43 10.69
C LEU A 472 -20.23 -25.88 10.37
N ARG A 473 -19.29 -26.72 9.90
CA ARG A 473 -19.52 -28.16 9.63
C ARG A 473 -19.90 -29.02 10.85
N LYS A 474 -19.95 -28.44 12.06
CA LYS A 474 -20.43 -29.11 13.29
C LYS A 474 -21.94 -28.89 13.51
N LEU A 475 -22.52 -27.85 12.91
CA LEU A 475 -23.95 -27.55 12.97
C LEU A 475 -24.79 -28.64 12.29
N LYS A 476 -26.05 -28.75 12.70
CA LYS A 476 -27.03 -29.73 12.24
C LYS A 476 -28.39 -29.07 12.07
N ARG A 477 -29.23 -29.67 11.22
CA ARG A 477 -30.62 -29.25 11.06
C ARG A 477 -31.34 -29.14 12.40
N GLY A 478 -31.95 -27.99 12.68
CA GLY A 478 -32.61 -27.65 13.93
C GLY A 478 -31.75 -26.90 14.96
N ASP A 479 -30.44 -26.76 14.75
CA ASP A 479 -29.62 -25.87 15.59
C ASP A 479 -30.05 -24.41 15.41
N ALA A 480 -30.00 -23.61 16.48
CA ALA A 480 -30.43 -22.21 16.48
C ALA A 480 -29.26 -21.24 16.24
N LEU A 481 -29.53 -20.17 15.49
CA LEU A 481 -28.64 -19.04 15.25
C LEU A 481 -29.39 -17.73 15.51
N TYR A 482 -28.65 -16.69 15.87
CA TYR A 482 -29.18 -15.35 16.14
C TYR A 482 -28.30 -14.32 15.45
N PHE A 483 -28.90 -13.37 14.75
CA PHE A 483 -28.23 -12.16 14.28
C PHE A 483 -28.79 -10.98 15.06
N THR A 484 -27.95 -10.24 15.78
CA THR A 484 -28.32 -8.96 16.41
C THR A 484 -27.80 -7.82 15.56
N ASP A 485 -28.65 -6.94 15.04
CA ASP A 485 -28.18 -5.76 14.30
C ASP A 485 -27.55 -4.68 15.21
N VAL A 486 -26.94 -3.64 14.62
CA VAL A 486 -26.32 -2.55 15.42
C VAL A 486 -27.34 -1.69 16.18
N SER A 487 -28.63 -1.78 15.85
CA SER A 487 -29.72 -1.14 16.60
C SER A 487 -30.19 -2.01 17.78
N GLY A 488 -29.64 -3.22 17.95
CA GLY A 488 -29.94 -4.14 19.03
C GLY A 488 -31.13 -5.06 18.77
N VAL A 489 -31.69 -5.09 17.55
CA VAL A 489 -32.78 -5.99 17.20
C VAL A 489 -32.21 -7.37 16.89
N GLU A 490 -32.76 -8.40 17.53
CA GLU A 490 -32.35 -9.79 17.36
C GLU A 490 -33.31 -10.54 16.41
N TYR A 491 -32.73 -11.21 15.41
CA TYR A 491 -33.42 -12.02 14.42
C TYR A 491 -33.00 -13.48 14.60
N GLY A 492 -33.95 -14.34 14.95
CA GLY A 492 -33.73 -15.77 15.16
C GLY A 492 -33.81 -16.57 13.86
N TYR A 493 -32.95 -17.59 13.76
CA TYR A 493 -32.89 -18.52 12.63
C TYR A 493 -32.67 -19.95 13.13
N THR A 494 -33.03 -20.94 12.30
CA THR A 494 -32.70 -22.35 12.53
C THR A 494 -32.08 -22.97 11.29
N VAL A 495 -31.09 -23.85 11.48
CA VAL A 495 -30.43 -24.55 10.37
C VAL A 495 -31.44 -25.47 9.67
N ALA A 496 -31.61 -25.25 8.36
CA ALA A 496 -32.35 -26.12 7.47
C ALA A 496 -31.47 -27.27 6.94
N ASP A 497 -30.25 -26.96 6.48
CA ASP A 497 -29.29 -27.94 5.95
C ASP A 497 -27.83 -27.43 6.02
N VAL A 498 -26.87 -28.36 5.90
CA VAL A 498 -25.41 -28.09 5.86
C VAL A 498 -24.76 -28.90 4.75
N LEU A 499 -24.31 -28.23 3.68
CA LEU A 499 -23.82 -28.87 2.45
C LEU A 499 -22.40 -28.43 2.10
N GLU A 500 -21.68 -29.28 1.35
CA GLU A 500 -20.44 -28.87 0.65
C GLU A 500 -20.78 -28.54 -0.81
N ILE A 501 -20.50 -27.29 -1.22
CA ILE A 501 -20.77 -26.75 -2.56
C ILE A 501 -19.48 -26.34 -3.27
N ALA A 502 -19.55 -26.24 -4.60
CA ALA A 502 -18.40 -25.85 -5.41
C ALA A 502 -18.05 -24.34 -5.24
N PRO A 503 -16.78 -23.92 -5.43
CA PRO A 503 -16.37 -22.51 -5.30
C PRO A 503 -17.13 -21.54 -6.22
N ASN A 504 -17.64 -22.01 -7.37
CA ASN A 504 -18.41 -21.24 -8.33
C ASN A 504 -19.94 -21.42 -8.21
N ALA A 505 -20.42 -22.05 -7.14
CA ALA A 505 -21.85 -22.30 -6.92
C ALA A 505 -22.57 -21.07 -6.32
N VAL A 506 -22.47 -19.90 -6.95
CA VAL A 506 -22.98 -18.64 -6.39
C VAL A 506 -24.51 -18.59 -6.34
N SER A 507 -25.21 -19.07 -7.37
CA SER A 507 -26.67 -19.22 -7.32
C SER A 507 -27.13 -20.16 -6.20
N ALA A 508 -26.32 -21.17 -5.84
CA ALA A 508 -26.64 -22.07 -4.73
C ALA A 508 -26.63 -21.39 -3.35
N VAL A 509 -26.09 -20.17 -3.20
CA VAL A 509 -26.28 -19.34 -1.99
C VAL A 509 -27.21 -18.15 -2.23
N LYS A 510 -27.02 -17.40 -3.34
CA LYS A 510 -27.75 -16.16 -3.65
C LYS A 510 -29.20 -16.40 -4.07
N GLU A 511 -29.46 -17.47 -4.80
CA GLU A 511 -30.79 -17.86 -5.30
C GLU A 511 -31.34 -19.07 -4.50
N SER A 512 -30.78 -19.31 -3.30
CA SER A 512 -31.07 -20.48 -2.48
C SER A 512 -32.48 -20.50 -1.87
N GLY A 513 -33.13 -19.33 -1.77
CA GLY A 513 -34.44 -19.15 -1.15
C GLY A 513 -34.44 -19.15 0.39
N TYR A 514 -33.27 -19.16 1.03
CA TYR A 514 -33.14 -19.15 2.49
C TYR A 514 -32.86 -17.74 3.05
N PRO A 515 -33.60 -17.30 4.09
CA PRO A 515 -33.40 -16.03 4.79
C PRO A 515 -31.97 -15.69 5.22
N LEU A 516 -31.17 -16.70 5.56
CA LEU A 516 -29.77 -16.56 5.93
C LEU A 516 -28.93 -17.74 5.42
N VAL A 517 -27.82 -17.44 4.74
CA VAL A 517 -26.80 -18.42 4.36
C VAL A 517 -25.44 -18.02 4.93
N LEU A 518 -24.79 -18.93 5.67
CA LEU A 518 -23.42 -18.77 6.13
C LEU A 518 -22.51 -19.70 5.33
N TYR A 519 -21.34 -19.24 4.86
CA TYR A 519 -20.41 -20.16 4.21
C TYR A 519 -18.91 -19.87 4.47
N THR A 520 -18.10 -20.93 4.34
CA THR A 520 -16.65 -20.88 4.51
C THR A 520 -15.89 -21.87 3.62
N CYS A 521 -14.57 -21.70 3.43
CA CYS A 521 -13.74 -22.72 2.77
C CYS A 521 -13.72 -24.05 3.52
N THR A 522 -13.77 -25.16 2.79
CA THR A 522 -13.46 -26.48 3.35
C THR A 522 -11.98 -26.56 3.76
N PRO A 523 -11.56 -27.48 4.65
CA PRO A 523 -10.15 -27.61 5.06
C PRO A 523 -9.18 -27.98 3.93
N SER A 524 -9.68 -28.28 2.73
CA SER A 524 -8.89 -28.52 1.52
C SER A 524 -8.85 -27.32 0.56
N GLY A 525 -9.52 -26.21 0.88
CA GLY A 525 -9.70 -25.02 0.04
C GLY A 525 -10.60 -25.19 -1.20
N ARG A 526 -10.84 -26.43 -1.63
CA ARG A 526 -11.43 -26.80 -2.93
C ARG A 526 -12.95 -26.74 -2.99
N GLY A 527 -13.62 -26.63 -1.84
CA GLY A 527 -15.06 -26.47 -1.73
C GLY A 527 -15.44 -25.35 -0.78
N ARG A 528 -16.74 -25.16 -0.58
CA ARG A 528 -17.29 -24.31 0.48
C ARG A 528 -18.26 -25.14 1.33
N VAL A 529 -18.14 -25.05 2.65
CA VAL A 529 -19.21 -25.50 3.57
C VAL A 529 -20.22 -24.37 3.63
N ALA A 530 -21.47 -24.64 3.25
CA ALA A 530 -22.59 -23.71 3.33
C ALA A 530 -23.63 -24.23 4.33
N VAL A 531 -24.16 -23.34 5.16
CA VAL A 531 -25.21 -23.57 6.15
C VAL A 531 -26.40 -22.72 5.76
N TYR A 532 -27.52 -23.37 5.46
CA TYR A 532 -28.78 -22.74 5.06
C TYR A 532 -29.69 -22.63 6.27
N CYS A 533 -30.29 -21.47 6.50
CA CYS A 533 -31.09 -21.21 7.69
C CYS A 533 -32.47 -20.62 7.33
N ASP A 534 -33.51 -21.21 7.91
CA ASP A 534 -34.86 -20.65 7.92
C ASP A 534 -34.98 -19.60 9.05
N ARG A 535 -35.82 -18.58 8.87
CA ARG A 535 -36.16 -17.60 9.92
C ARG A 535 -37.15 -18.22 10.94
N LEU A 536 -37.00 -17.89 12.22
CA LEU A 536 -37.87 -18.35 13.32
C LEU A 536 -39.12 -17.48 13.52
#